data_AF-A0A1F8EF05-F1
#
_entry.id   AF-A0A1F8EF05-F1
#
_cell.length_a   1.000
_cell.length_b   1.000
_cell.length_c   1.000
_cell.angle_alpha   90.00
_cell.angle_beta   90.00
_cell.angle_gamma   90.00
#
_symmetry.space_group_name_H-M   'P 1'
#
loop_
_entity.id
_entity.type
_entity.pdbx_description
1 polymer ?
#
loop_
_entity_poly.entity_id
_entity_poly.type
_entity_poly.pdbx_seq_one_letter_code
_entity_poly.pdbx_strand_id
1 'polypeptide(L)'
;MDQGFQKIAKILRISPGDLLNLDQKMSSITGQKGVIESISVENDMLVKKSLAELSLPEDATADEIYASLIGKLTHVDKHLFELLDKPDLANMSNVCGKMCEVAFQTFTPPKGLFMKKEKAIELLNKYKPDNLLSHFKCSSVDELVKKEGFASVVSALRFAQSQEWMHKFFDEAYNDLKPGDFEERDVELIVLDHKWLAVAEKFLEKKYHNVSHLKEFGVIFVTPIVIDSPGETSRMFTLILHYLHEVPFYAGLFRHFMDDPDFNIKFRSLLRGDVPSGSIMDGGKVVWRIVQRYLAKDNENDPRLFEPHVNPEAEHWYRAEGDFSRLGRMMKRDDGELSLNCWTGLDFVGGEFKDRNGEDHIVSFNFIDLAMSLVKKGHIKYLYHHQEALWNKIFSEYMGREIMNRLIEENIIGGFIKLGK
;
A
#
# COMPACT_ATOMS: atom_id res chain seq x y z
N MET A 1 -30.67 4.09 18.21
CA MET A 1 -29.51 4.27 17.31
C MET A 1 -29.42 3.00 16.50
N ASP A 2 -29.33 3.11 15.17
CA ASP A 2 -29.38 1.95 14.27
C ASP A 2 -28.21 0.98 14.55
N GLN A 3 -28.45 -0.32 14.43
CA GLN A 3 -27.43 -1.36 14.52
C GLN A 3 -26.33 -1.16 13.47
N GLY A 4 -26.70 -0.63 12.29
CA GLY A 4 -25.74 -0.34 11.21
C GLY A 4 -24.64 0.64 11.63
N PHE A 5 -25.03 1.77 12.25
CA PHE A 5 -24.09 2.78 12.77
C PHE A 5 -23.20 2.22 13.87
N GLN A 6 -23.75 1.43 14.79
CA GLN A 6 -22.97 0.85 15.89
C GLN A 6 -21.86 -0.05 15.36
N LYS A 7 -22.18 -0.90 14.38
CA LYS A 7 -21.23 -1.82 13.77
C LYS A 7 -20.10 -1.08 13.03
N ILE A 8 -20.44 -0.18 12.12
CA ILE A 8 -19.43 0.55 11.33
C ILE A 8 -18.55 1.42 12.23
N ALA A 9 -19.14 2.13 13.20
CA ALA A 9 -18.37 2.93 14.15
C ALA A 9 -17.41 2.08 14.99
N LYS A 10 -17.82 0.85 15.37
CA LYS A 10 -16.96 -0.08 16.11
C LYS A 10 -15.76 -0.54 15.28
N ILE A 11 -15.97 -0.88 14.00
CA ILE A 11 -14.87 -1.24 13.08
C ILE A 11 -13.87 -0.08 12.95
N LEU A 12 -14.39 1.15 12.79
CA LEU A 12 -13.58 2.37 12.68
C LEU A 12 -13.02 2.88 14.01
N ARG A 13 -13.41 2.26 15.15
CA ARG A 13 -13.02 2.65 16.51
C ARG A 13 -13.40 4.11 16.86
N ILE A 14 -14.54 4.57 16.35
CA ILE A 14 -15.11 5.90 16.64
C ILE A 14 -16.43 5.78 17.39
N SER A 15 -16.96 6.89 17.90
CA SER A 15 -18.30 6.86 18.49
C SER A 15 -19.37 6.77 17.40
N PRO A 16 -20.46 6.00 17.61
CA PRO A 16 -21.60 6.01 16.69
C PRO A 16 -22.23 7.40 16.48
N GLY A 17 -22.10 8.29 17.47
CA GLY A 17 -22.54 9.67 17.37
C GLY A 17 -21.74 10.49 16.37
N ASP A 18 -20.41 10.31 16.33
CA ASP A 18 -19.55 10.97 15.36
C ASP A 18 -19.85 10.52 13.93
N LEU A 19 -20.08 9.20 13.76
CA LEU A 19 -20.46 8.64 12.45
C LEU A 19 -21.84 9.14 11.99
N LEU A 20 -22.82 9.19 12.89
CA LEU A 20 -24.15 9.74 12.58
C LEU A 20 -24.09 11.22 12.19
N ASN A 21 -23.27 12.00 12.91
CA ASN A 21 -23.05 13.41 12.57
C ASN A 21 -22.39 13.57 11.19
N LEU A 22 -21.41 12.74 10.86
CA LEU A 22 -20.80 12.72 9.54
C LEU A 22 -21.83 12.37 8.45
N ASP A 23 -22.63 11.32 8.66
CA ASP A 23 -23.67 10.89 7.71
C ASP A 23 -24.70 12.01 7.45
N GLN A 24 -25.19 12.67 8.49
CA GLN A 24 -26.15 13.77 8.35
C GLN A 24 -25.58 14.93 7.53
N LYS A 25 -24.32 15.31 7.78
CA LYS A 25 -23.66 16.39 7.05
C LYS A 25 -23.38 15.99 5.60
N MET A 26 -22.87 14.78 5.35
CA MET A 26 -22.61 14.28 4.00
C MET A 26 -23.90 14.11 3.20
N SER A 27 -24.97 13.62 3.82
CA SER A 27 -26.30 13.52 3.21
C SER A 27 -26.86 14.89 2.83
N SER A 28 -26.62 15.91 3.63
CA SER A 28 -27.04 17.29 3.34
C SER A 28 -26.28 17.90 2.15
N ILE A 29 -25.01 17.50 1.95
CA ILE A 29 -24.16 17.99 0.84
C ILE A 29 -24.48 17.26 -0.46
N THR A 30 -24.64 15.93 -0.40
CA THR A 30 -24.72 15.08 -1.59
C THR A 30 -26.14 14.73 -2.01
N GLY A 31 -27.11 14.84 -1.08
CA GLY A 31 -28.47 14.36 -1.27
C GLY A 31 -28.64 12.85 -1.11
N GLN A 32 -27.54 12.10 -0.97
CA GLN A 32 -27.57 10.66 -0.71
C GLN A 32 -28.00 10.40 0.74
N LYS A 33 -28.78 9.35 0.99
CA LYS A 33 -29.26 8.98 2.33
C LYS A 33 -29.13 7.48 2.53
N GLY A 34 -29.01 7.04 3.78
CA GLY A 34 -28.95 5.62 4.11
C GLY A 34 -27.62 4.95 3.71
N VAL A 35 -26.56 5.74 3.51
CA VAL A 35 -25.28 5.25 3.00
C VAL A 35 -24.61 4.33 4.03
N ILE A 36 -24.56 4.73 5.29
CA ILE A 36 -23.94 3.92 6.36
C ILE A 36 -24.70 2.60 6.56
N GLU A 37 -26.03 2.63 6.53
CA GLU A 37 -26.86 1.43 6.60
C GLU A 37 -26.62 0.51 5.39
N SER A 38 -26.55 1.07 4.18
CA SER A 38 -26.26 0.31 2.96
C SER A 38 -24.90 -0.37 3.04
N ILE A 39 -23.86 0.34 3.49
CA ILE A 39 -22.51 -0.23 3.70
C ILE A 39 -22.56 -1.35 4.74
N SER A 40 -23.31 -1.16 5.84
CA SER A 40 -23.42 -2.17 6.89
C SER A 40 -24.11 -3.45 6.40
N VAL A 41 -25.18 -3.32 5.62
CA VAL A 41 -25.90 -4.43 4.98
C VAL A 41 -25.01 -5.14 3.95
N GLU A 42 -24.29 -4.38 3.11
CA GLU A 42 -23.33 -4.93 2.15
C GLU A 42 -22.24 -5.74 2.86
N ASN A 43 -21.67 -5.18 3.92
CA ASN A 43 -20.69 -5.89 4.73
C ASN A 43 -21.28 -7.19 5.32
N ASP A 44 -22.51 -7.19 5.84
CA ASP A 44 -23.12 -8.42 6.37
C ASP A 44 -23.33 -9.48 5.28
N MET A 45 -23.79 -9.06 4.10
CA MET A 45 -23.95 -9.96 2.96
C MET A 45 -22.60 -10.58 2.55
N LEU A 46 -21.54 -9.77 2.48
CA LEU A 46 -20.20 -10.24 2.11
C LEU A 46 -19.56 -11.12 3.18
N VAL A 47 -19.76 -10.81 4.46
CA VAL A 47 -19.35 -11.70 5.57
C VAL A 47 -20.06 -13.05 5.46
N LYS A 48 -21.39 -13.06 5.36
CA LYS A 48 -22.18 -14.30 5.26
C LYS A 48 -21.79 -15.13 4.04
N LYS A 49 -21.61 -14.49 2.89
CA LYS A 49 -21.12 -15.13 1.67
C LYS A 49 -19.74 -15.75 1.90
N SER A 50 -18.82 -15.02 2.52
CA SER A 50 -17.46 -15.50 2.78
C SER A 50 -17.44 -16.68 3.76
N LEU A 51 -18.27 -16.65 4.81
CA LEU A 51 -18.41 -17.79 5.74
C LEU A 51 -18.97 -19.02 5.03
N ALA A 52 -20.00 -18.85 4.19
CA ALA A 52 -20.57 -19.94 3.40
C ALA A 52 -19.54 -20.55 2.43
N GLU A 53 -18.75 -19.72 1.74
CA GLU A 53 -17.65 -20.19 0.88
C GLU A 53 -16.55 -20.93 1.66
N LEU A 54 -16.34 -20.58 2.93
CA LEU A 54 -15.43 -21.27 3.84
C LEU A 54 -16.08 -22.49 4.53
N SER A 55 -17.34 -22.81 4.21
CA SER A 55 -18.13 -23.84 4.89
C SER A 55 -18.23 -23.67 6.41
N LEU A 56 -18.25 -22.41 6.87
CA LEU A 56 -18.40 -22.04 8.28
C LEU A 56 -19.85 -21.66 8.60
N PRO A 57 -20.36 -22.03 9.79
CA PRO A 57 -21.68 -21.56 10.24
C PRO A 57 -21.65 -20.07 10.61
N GLU A 58 -22.82 -19.43 10.69
CA GLU A 58 -22.91 -18.00 11.03
C GLU A 58 -22.45 -17.67 12.46
N ASP A 59 -22.46 -18.66 13.36
CA ASP A 59 -22.00 -18.55 14.76
C ASP A 59 -20.55 -19.02 14.96
N ALA A 60 -19.79 -19.19 13.87
CA ALA A 60 -18.37 -19.52 13.95
C ALA A 60 -17.59 -18.50 14.79
N THR A 61 -16.66 -19.00 15.59
CA THR A 61 -15.82 -18.18 16.44
C THR A 61 -14.80 -17.38 15.63
N ALA A 62 -14.32 -16.27 16.20
CA ALA A 62 -13.25 -15.45 15.61
C ALA A 62 -12.01 -16.29 15.24
N ASP A 63 -11.67 -17.28 16.07
CA ASP A 63 -10.54 -18.19 15.85
C ASP A 63 -10.76 -19.14 14.67
N GLU A 64 -11.98 -19.69 14.52
CA GLU A 64 -12.33 -20.59 13.41
C GLU A 64 -12.36 -19.85 12.07
N ILE A 65 -12.94 -18.64 12.06
CA ILE A 65 -12.99 -17.78 10.87
C ILE A 65 -11.57 -17.41 10.45
N TYR A 66 -10.76 -16.92 11.39
CA TYR A 66 -9.38 -16.54 11.11
C TYR A 66 -8.55 -17.74 10.61
N ALA A 67 -8.66 -18.90 11.27
CA ALA A 67 -7.95 -20.11 10.84
C ALA A 67 -8.34 -20.54 9.41
N SER A 68 -9.62 -20.43 9.05
CA SER A 68 -10.12 -20.79 7.72
C SER A 68 -9.66 -19.82 6.65
N LEU A 69 -9.67 -18.51 6.94
CA LEU A 69 -9.13 -17.46 6.06
C LEU A 69 -7.62 -17.68 5.81
N ILE A 70 -6.85 -17.96 6.86
CA ILE A 70 -5.41 -18.25 6.76
C ILE A 70 -5.15 -19.55 5.98
N GLY A 71 -5.96 -20.58 6.17
CA GLY A 71 -5.88 -21.82 5.40
C GLY A 71 -6.11 -21.57 3.92
N LYS A 72 -7.15 -20.82 3.57
CA LYS A 72 -7.47 -20.41 2.19
C LYS A 72 -6.33 -19.59 1.57
N LEU A 73 -5.79 -18.63 2.31
CA LEU A 73 -4.66 -17.81 1.86
C LEU A 73 -3.39 -18.64 1.64
N THR A 74 -3.10 -19.60 2.53
CA THR A 74 -1.95 -20.50 2.39
C THR A 74 -2.04 -21.34 1.11
N HIS A 75 -3.25 -21.79 0.75
CA HIS A 75 -3.47 -22.49 -0.51
C HIS A 75 -3.24 -21.59 -1.73
N VAL A 76 -3.78 -20.38 -1.70
CA VAL A 76 -3.57 -19.37 -2.75
C VAL A 76 -2.09 -19.03 -2.91
N ASP A 77 -1.39 -18.85 -1.80
CA ASP A 77 0.05 -18.54 -1.76
C ASP A 77 0.88 -19.60 -2.50
N LYS A 78 0.59 -20.88 -2.24
CA LYS A 78 1.23 -22.00 -2.93
C LYS A 78 0.96 -21.97 -4.44
N HIS A 79 -0.25 -21.68 -4.87
CA HIS A 79 -0.58 -21.64 -6.29
C HIS A 79 0.05 -20.43 -6.98
N LEU A 80 0.13 -19.29 -6.30
CA LEU A 80 0.85 -18.14 -6.80
C LEU A 80 2.35 -18.45 -6.92
N PHE A 81 2.94 -19.14 -5.95
CA PHE A 81 4.33 -19.60 -6.02
C PHE A 81 4.59 -20.47 -7.25
N GLU A 82 3.70 -21.41 -7.56
CA GLU A 82 3.77 -22.23 -8.77
C GLU A 82 3.55 -21.40 -10.06
N LEU A 83 2.60 -20.45 -10.08
CA LEU A 83 2.35 -19.56 -11.23
C LEU A 83 3.58 -18.72 -11.59
N LEU A 84 4.29 -18.24 -10.56
CA LEU A 84 5.50 -17.44 -10.69
C LEU A 84 6.75 -18.29 -10.96
N ASP A 85 6.56 -19.59 -11.27
CA ASP A 85 7.62 -20.57 -11.57
C ASP A 85 8.58 -20.84 -10.40
N LYS A 86 8.08 -20.72 -9.16
CA LYS A 86 8.83 -20.96 -7.91
C LYS A 86 10.00 -19.99 -7.74
N PRO A 87 9.74 -18.67 -7.60
CA PRO A 87 10.77 -17.65 -7.51
C PRO A 87 11.82 -18.00 -6.45
N ASP A 88 13.06 -18.15 -6.89
CA ASP A 88 14.23 -18.28 -6.04
C ASP A 88 14.96 -16.94 -6.01
N LEU A 89 14.61 -16.09 -5.04
CA LEU A 89 15.21 -14.77 -4.96
C LEU A 89 16.72 -14.80 -4.62
N ALA A 90 17.21 -15.88 -4.01
CA ALA A 90 18.63 -16.03 -3.69
C ALA A 90 19.48 -16.25 -4.96
N ASN A 91 18.88 -16.74 -6.04
CA ASN A 91 19.55 -16.93 -7.33
C ASN A 91 18.80 -16.14 -8.39
N MET A 92 19.41 -15.05 -8.89
CA MET A 92 18.93 -14.21 -10.00
C MET A 92 18.88 -14.98 -11.34
N SER A 93 18.12 -16.07 -11.36
CA SER A 93 17.90 -16.98 -12.47
C SER A 93 16.73 -16.45 -13.33
N ASN A 94 16.49 -17.12 -14.46
CA ASN A 94 15.36 -16.81 -15.35
C ASN A 94 13.99 -16.82 -14.61
N VAL A 95 13.90 -17.49 -13.46
CA VAL A 95 12.68 -17.61 -12.65
C VAL A 95 12.23 -16.27 -12.07
N CYS A 96 13.14 -15.45 -11.56
CA CYS A 96 12.81 -14.08 -11.10
C CYS A 96 12.30 -13.21 -12.25
N GLY A 97 12.75 -13.48 -13.48
CA GLY A 97 12.22 -12.87 -14.69
C GLY A 97 10.74 -13.18 -14.91
N LYS A 98 10.29 -14.40 -14.59
CA LYS A 98 8.88 -14.79 -14.72
C LYS A 98 7.98 -14.02 -13.77
N MET A 99 8.43 -13.79 -12.53
CA MET A 99 7.69 -12.98 -11.57
C MET A 99 7.44 -11.55 -12.11
N CYS A 100 8.49 -10.89 -12.61
CA CYS A 100 8.36 -9.55 -13.18
C CYS A 100 7.47 -9.55 -14.44
N GLU A 101 7.60 -10.56 -15.29
CA GLU A 101 6.76 -10.72 -16.48
C GLU A 101 5.27 -10.85 -16.10
N VAL A 102 4.94 -11.69 -15.12
CA VAL A 102 3.56 -11.89 -14.65
C VAL A 102 3.02 -10.60 -14.03
N ALA A 103 3.83 -9.85 -13.27
CA ALA A 103 3.41 -8.56 -12.72
C ALA A 103 3.02 -7.56 -13.84
N PHE A 104 3.87 -7.39 -14.86
CA PHE A 104 3.57 -6.49 -15.98
C PHE A 104 2.45 -6.99 -16.90
N GLN A 105 2.29 -8.31 -17.08
CA GLN A 105 1.14 -8.89 -17.79
C GLN A 105 -0.18 -8.64 -17.06
N THR A 106 -0.13 -8.62 -15.73
CA THR A 106 -1.28 -8.32 -14.88
C THR A 106 -1.66 -6.85 -15.02
N PHE A 107 -0.68 -5.97 -14.79
CA PHE A 107 -0.85 -4.54 -14.95
C PHE A 107 0.43 -3.90 -15.50
N THR A 108 0.31 -3.30 -16.69
CA THR A 108 1.37 -2.46 -17.26
C THR A 108 1.06 -1.01 -16.92
N PRO A 109 1.84 -0.36 -16.03
CA PRO A 109 1.61 1.03 -15.67
C PRO A 109 1.89 1.95 -16.87
N PRO A 110 1.23 3.13 -16.95
CA PRO A 110 1.60 4.15 -17.92
C PRO A 110 3.02 4.67 -17.65
N LYS A 111 3.59 5.37 -18.64
CA LYS A 111 4.85 6.10 -18.45
C LYS A 111 4.72 7.12 -17.31
N GLY A 112 5.76 7.16 -16.49
CA GLY A 112 5.87 8.09 -15.39
C GLY A 112 6.94 9.14 -15.64
N LEU A 113 6.76 10.27 -14.96
CA LEU A 113 7.71 11.34 -14.86
C LEU A 113 8.63 11.10 -13.66
N PHE A 114 9.91 10.88 -13.92
CA PHE A 114 10.90 10.51 -12.90
C PHE A 114 12.19 11.31 -13.06
N MET A 115 12.99 11.38 -12.00
CA MET A 115 14.31 12.02 -12.05
C MET A 115 15.20 11.30 -13.07
N LYS A 116 15.90 12.10 -13.88
CA LYS A 116 16.89 11.62 -14.85
C LYS A 116 18.02 10.88 -14.14
N LYS A 117 18.51 9.81 -14.76
CA LYS A 117 19.60 9.00 -14.21
C LYS A 117 20.87 9.83 -14.02
N GLU A 118 21.19 10.69 -14.99
CA GLU A 118 22.37 11.57 -14.95
C GLU A 118 22.28 12.56 -13.79
N LYS A 119 21.07 13.10 -13.52
CA LYS A 119 20.87 14.01 -12.40
C LYS A 119 21.06 13.30 -11.06
N ALA A 120 20.52 12.09 -10.91
CA ALA A 120 20.72 11.35 -9.67
C ALA A 120 22.21 11.01 -9.45
N ILE A 121 22.95 10.65 -10.51
CA ILE A 121 24.40 10.43 -10.45
C ILE A 121 25.16 11.70 -10.06
N GLU A 122 24.78 12.86 -10.62
CA GLU A 122 25.33 14.18 -10.23
C GLU A 122 25.12 14.42 -8.72
N LEU A 123 23.90 14.21 -8.22
CA LEU A 123 23.59 14.38 -6.79
C LEU A 123 24.38 13.40 -5.93
N LEU A 124 24.49 12.13 -6.32
CA LEU A 124 25.27 11.13 -5.58
C LEU A 124 26.78 11.42 -5.62
N ASN A 125 27.31 12.04 -6.67
CA ASN A 125 28.70 12.48 -6.70
C ASN A 125 28.95 13.67 -5.74
N LYS A 126 27.97 14.57 -5.60
CA LYS A 126 27.99 15.68 -4.62
C LYS A 126 27.83 15.17 -3.18
N TYR A 127 26.94 14.20 -2.98
CA TYR A 127 26.63 13.58 -1.70
C TYR A 127 27.05 12.11 -1.74
N LYS A 128 28.34 11.84 -1.55
CA LYS A 128 28.90 10.50 -1.80
C LYS A 128 28.30 9.43 -0.89
N PRO A 129 27.84 8.29 -1.44
CA PRO A 129 27.34 7.15 -0.66
C PRO A 129 28.52 6.26 -0.21
N ASP A 130 29.34 6.76 0.72
CA ASP A 130 30.64 6.15 1.08
C ASP A 130 30.53 4.69 1.52
N ASN A 131 29.45 4.30 2.18
CA ASN A 131 29.23 2.90 2.58
C ASN A 131 29.12 1.96 1.37
N LEU A 132 28.47 2.40 0.28
CA LEU A 132 28.34 1.61 -0.95
C LEU A 132 29.67 1.57 -1.71
N LEU A 133 30.33 2.72 -1.87
CA LEU A 133 31.63 2.79 -2.54
C LEU A 133 32.66 1.89 -1.86
N SER A 134 32.70 1.92 -0.53
CA SER A 134 33.59 1.07 0.28
C SER A 134 33.26 -0.41 0.15
N HIS A 135 31.96 -0.78 0.19
CA HIS A 135 31.52 -2.16 0.06
C HIS A 135 31.90 -2.77 -1.31
N PHE A 136 31.61 -2.04 -2.40
CA PHE A 136 31.86 -2.50 -3.77
C PHE A 136 33.28 -2.23 -4.27
N LYS A 137 34.12 -1.56 -3.44
CA LYS A 137 35.49 -1.13 -3.75
C LYS A 137 35.57 -0.27 -5.00
N CYS A 138 34.60 0.64 -5.17
CA CYS A 138 34.53 1.58 -6.28
C CYS A 138 35.08 2.94 -5.85
N SER A 139 35.79 3.61 -6.76
CA SER A 139 36.40 4.92 -6.54
C SER A 139 35.44 6.09 -6.78
N SER A 140 34.37 5.87 -7.54
CA SER A 140 33.39 6.87 -7.93
C SER A 140 31.98 6.27 -8.06
N VAL A 141 30.96 7.13 -8.03
CA VAL A 141 29.57 6.72 -8.25
C VAL A 141 29.37 6.23 -9.68
N ASP A 142 30.01 6.87 -10.66
CA ASP A 142 29.97 6.45 -12.06
C ASP A 142 30.49 5.02 -12.27
N GLU A 143 31.61 4.68 -11.62
CA GLU A 143 32.14 3.31 -11.62
C GLU A 143 31.15 2.34 -10.99
N LEU A 144 30.57 2.70 -9.84
CA LEU A 144 29.58 1.89 -9.13
C LEU A 144 28.34 1.64 -10.01
N VAL A 145 27.75 2.69 -10.59
CA VAL A 145 26.56 2.58 -11.46
C VAL A 145 26.85 1.80 -12.73
N LYS A 146 28.02 1.98 -13.34
CA LYS A 146 28.44 1.20 -14.52
C LYS A 146 28.58 -0.29 -14.21
N LYS A 147 29.08 -0.63 -13.02
CA LYS A 147 29.30 -2.02 -12.59
C LYS A 147 28.02 -2.69 -12.12
N GLU A 148 27.19 -1.97 -11.39
CA GLU A 148 26.10 -2.54 -10.58
C GLU A 148 24.70 -2.21 -11.11
N GLY A 149 24.59 -1.26 -12.05
CA GLY A 149 23.35 -0.78 -12.60
C GLY A 149 22.70 0.31 -11.75
N PHE A 150 22.11 1.31 -12.42
CA PHE A 150 21.50 2.47 -11.77
C PHE A 150 20.44 2.07 -10.74
N ALA A 151 19.46 1.25 -11.14
CA ALA A 151 18.33 0.89 -10.29
C ALA A 151 18.76 0.14 -9.03
N SER A 152 19.74 -0.78 -9.14
CA SER A 152 20.31 -1.48 -7.99
C SER A 152 20.98 -0.51 -7.01
N VAL A 153 21.77 0.43 -7.53
CA VAL A 153 22.51 1.41 -6.70
C VAL A 153 21.54 2.31 -5.94
N VAL A 154 20.54 2.91 -6.60
CA VAL A 154 19.59 3.80 -5.92
C VAL A 154 18.68 3.06 -4.93
N SER A 155 18.32 1.81 -5.23
CA SER A 155 17.56 0.94 -4.32
C SER A 155 18.34 0.63 -3.04
N ALA A 156 19.63 0.34 -3.20
CA ALA A 156 20.49 0.01 -2.07
C ALA A 156 20.73 1.17 -1.11
N LEU A 157 20.58 2.43 -1.53
CA LEU A 157 20.73 3.58 -0.63
C LEU A 157 19.85 3.46 0.62
N ARG A 158 18.62 2.94 0.47
CA ARG A 158 17.63 2.79 1.56
C ARG A 158 18.11 1.92 2.72
N PHE A 159 19.04 1.00 2.46
CA PHE A 159 19.55 0.05 3.45
C PHE A 159 21.07 -0.02 3.50
N ALA A 160 21.79 0.86 2.79
CA ALA A 160 23.25 0.91 2.85
C ALA A 160 23.77 2.14 3.62
N GLN A 161 23.01 3.24 3.59
CA GLN A 161 23.42 4.52 4.15
C GLN A 161 22.81 4.73 5.54
N SER A 162 23.47 5.56 6.35
CA SER A 162 22.94 5.93 7.66
C SER A 162 21.67 6.78 7.51
N GLN A 163 20.83 6.79 8.55
CA GLN A 163 19.65 7.66 8.58
C GLN A 163 20.04 9.14 8.44
N GLU A 164 21.15 9.56 9.06
CA GLU A 164 21.70 10.91 8.92
C GLU A 164 22.05 11.24 7.46
N TRP A 165 22.74 10.32 6.77
CA TRP A 165 23.06 10.50 5.36
C TRP A 165 21.78 10.57 4.51
N MET A 166 20.81 9.69 4.76
CA MET A 166 19.54 9.67 4.02
C MET A 166 18.75 10.96 4.20
N HIS A 167 18.68 11.49 5.43
CA HIS A 167 18.07 12.78 5.70
C HIS A 167 18.82 13.90 4.98
N LYS A 168 20.15 13.93 5.07
CA LYS A 168 20.96 14.95 4.38
C LYS A 168 20.78 14.90 2.87
N PHE A 169 20.85 13.71 2.26
CA PHE A 169 20.67 13.52 0.83
C PHE A 169 19.27 13.99 0.40
N PHE A 170 18.24 13.59 1.13
CA PHE A 170 16.87 13.98 0.79
C PHE A 170 16.59 15.47 1.03
N ASP A 171 16.97 16.00 2.19
CA ASP A 171 16.63 17.37 2.58
C ASP A 171 17.48 18.41 1.85
N GLU A 172 18.74 18.10 1.56
CA GLU A 172 19.65 19.04 0.87
C GLU A 172 19.70 18.81 -0.64
N ALA A 173 19.95 17.58 -1.10
CA ALA A 173 20.22 17.33 -2.53
C ALA A 173 18.98 17.60 -3.39
N TYR A 174 17.79 17.44 -2.82
CA TYR A 174 16.55 17.60 -3.56
C TYR A 174 16.12 19.06 -3.62
N ASN A 175 16.69 20.00 -2.83
CA ASN A 175 16.26 21.42 -2.80
C ASN A 175 16.36 22.15 -4.15
N ASP A 176 17.31 21.75 -4.98
CA ASP A 176 17.64 22.46 -6.22
C ASP A 176 17.09 21.78 -7.48
N LEU A 177 16.29 20.71 -7.31
CA LEU A 177 15.64 20.02 -8.43
C LEU A 177 14.67 20.93 -9.17
N LYS A 178 14.78 20.90 -10.50
CA LYS A 178 13.98 21.69 -11.43
C LYS A 178 13.20 20.77 -12.38
N PRO A 179 12.14 21.26 -13.04
CA PRO A 179 11.40 20.48 -14.04
C PRO A 179 12.28 19.82 -15.10
N GLY A 180 13.34 20.50 -15.55
CA GLY A 180 14.29 19.98 -16.53
C GLY A 180 15.14 18.78 -16.06
N ASP A 181 15.12 18.46 -14.76
CA ASP A 181 15.83 17.32 -14.17
C ASP A 181 15.03 16.00 -14.27
N PHE A 182 13.82 16.04 -14.83
CA PHE A 182 12.92 14.91 -14.94
C PHE A 182 12.73 14.48 -16.40
N GLU A 183 12.32 13.22 -16.59
CA GLU A 183 12.06 12.61 -17.88
C GLU A 183 10.88 11.64 -17.81
N GLU A 184 10.22 11.42 -18.96
CA GLU A 184 9.18 10.40 -19.12
C GLU A 184 9.84 9.06 -19.44
N ARG A 185 9.59 8.05 -18.62
CA ARG A 185 10.07 6.68 -18.84
C ARG A 185 9.16 5.64 -18.18
N ASP A 186 9.37 4.38 -18.55
CA ASP A 186 8.63 3.27 -17.98
C ASP A 186 9.07 2.99 -16.53
N VAL A 187 8.18 2.38 -15.74
CA VAL A 187 8.50 1.88 -14.40
C VAL A 187 9.43 0.68 -14.53
N GLU A 188 10.50 0.66 -13.74
CA GLU A 188 11.48 -0.43 -13.70
C GLU A 188 11.18 -1.33 -12.49
N LEU A 189 10.93 -2.62 -12.72
CA LEU A 189 10.79 -3.62 -11.66
C LEU A 189 12.03 -4.52 -11.67
N ILE A 190 12.80 -4.49 -10.58
CA ILE A 190 14.04 -5.26 -10.46
C ILE A 190 14.00 -6.19 -9.24
N VAL A 191 14.71 -7.30 -9.34
CA VAL A 191 15.13 -8.08 -8.17
C VAL A 191 16.61 -7.79 -7.97
N LEU A 192 17.00 -7.44 -6.74
CA LEU A 192 18.40 -7.16 -6.44
C LEU A 192 19.18 -8.49 -6.39
N ASP A 193 20.41 -8.47 -6.87
CA ASP A 193 21.33 -9.61 -6.76
C ASP A 193 21.64 -9.99 -5.30
N HIS A 194 21.86 -11.27 -5.02
CA HIS A 194 22.17 -11.77 -3.67
C HIS A 194 23.32 -11.03 -3.00
N LYS A 195 24.32 -10.52 -3.75
CA LYS A 195 25.41 -9.74 -3.15
C LYS A 195 24.94 -8.51 -2.37
N TRP A 196 23.75 -7.99 -2.66
CA TRP A 196 23.14 -6.89 -1.93
C TRP A 196 22.59 -7.30 -0.55
N LEU A 197 22.41 -8.60 -0.27
CA LEU A 197 22.04 -9.06 1.07
C LEU A 197 23.09 -8.71 2.11
N ALA A 198 24.37 -8.86 1.79
CA ALA A 198 25.45 -8.50 2.72
C ALA A 198 25.43 -7.01 3.10
N VAL A 199 24.88 -6.16 2.22
CA VAL A 199 24.64 -4.75 2.50
C VAL A 199 23.39 -4.58 3.34
N ALA A 200 22.32 -5.32 3.01
CA ALA A 200 21.02 -5.24 3.68
C ALA A 200 21.00 -5.86 5.09
N GLU A 201 21.74 -6.94 5.37
CA GLU A 201 21.75 -7.67 6.65
C GLU A 201 22.11 -6.77 7.84
N LYS A 202 23.00 -5.79 7.65
CA LYS A 202 23.34 -4.79 8.67
C LYS A 202 22.19 -3.85 9.03
N PHE A 203 21.11 -3.83 8.25
CA PHE A 203 19.97 -2.92 8.35
C PHE A 203 18.61 -3.64 8.43
N LEU A 204 18.53 -4.91 8.00
CA LEU A 204 17.32 -5.74 7.99
C LEU A 204 16.80 -6.09 9.39
N GLU A 205 17.57 -5.86 10.45
CA GLU A 205 17.12 -6.02 11.84
C GLU A 205 15.83 -5.23 12.16
N LYS A 206 15.43 -4.25 11.32
CA LYS A 206 14.32 -3.33 11.60
C LYS A 206 13.14 -3.34 10.60
N LYS A 207 13.26 -3.91 9.38
CA LYS A 207 12.16 -3.88 8.38
C LYS A 207 11.97 -5.23 7.67
N TYR A 208 10.77 -5.80 7.81
CA TYR A 208 10.44 -7.20 7.51
C TYR A 208 9.75 -7.44 6.15
N HIS A 209 9.80 -6.48 5.22
CA HIS A 209 9.25 -6.65 3.87
C HIS A 209 10.36 -6.60 2.84
N ASN A 210 10.32 -7.53 1.89
CA ASN A 210 11.34 -7.71 0.85
C ASN A 210 11.03 -6.93 -0.43
N VAL A 211 9.96 -6.14 -0.47
CA VAL A 211 9.60 -5.29 -1.63
C VAL A 211 9.53 -3.84 -1.17
N SER A 212 10.06 -2.95 -1.98
CA SER A 212 10.02 -1.50 -1.77
C SER A 212 10.07 -0.79 -3.12
N HIS A 213 9.96 0.54 -3.11
CA HIS A 213 9.96 1.36 -4.31
C HIS A 213 10.64 2.70 -4.06
N LEU A 214 10.92 3.41 -5.16
CA LEU A 214 11.46 4.76 -5.21
C LEU A 214 10.63 5.54 -6.22
N LYS A 215 9.64 6.31 -5.74
CA LYS A 215 8.71 7.09 -6.56
C LYS A 215 9.46 8.05 -7.48
N GLU A 216 10.47 8.72 -6.93
CA GLU A 216 11.35 9.67 -7.59
C GLU A 216 12.15 9.07 -8.75
N PHE A 217 12.40 7.76 -8.71
CA PHE A 217 13.17 7.05 -9.72
C PHE A 217 12.33 6.05 -10.51
N GLY A 218 11.01 5.94 -10.30
CA GLY A 218 10.19 4.95 -10.99
C GLY A 218 10.74 3.52 -10.88
N VAL A 219 11.36 3.18 -9.74
CA VAL A 219 11.94 1.85 -9.49
C VAL A 219 11.11 1.15 -8.42
N ILE A 220 10.67 -0.06 -8.71
CA ILE A 220 10.17 -1.03 -7.74
C ILE A 220 11.24 -2.11 -7.62
N PHE A 221 11.63 -2.46 -6.40
CA PHE A 221 12.69 -3.42 -6.18
C PHE A 221 12.32 -4.48 -5.15
N VAL A 222 12.81 -5.69 -5.40
CA VAL A 222 12.70 -6.83 -4.49
C VAL A 222 14.09 -7.12 -3.93
N THR A 223 14.24 -7.03 -2.61
CA THR A 223 15.41 -7.52 -1.89
C THR A 223 15.40 -9.05 -1.90
N PRO A 224 16.52 -9.72 -2.20
CA PRO A 224 16.57 -11.15 -2.46
C PRO A 224 16.54 -12.01 -1.18
N ILE A 225 15.60 -11.76 -0.28
CA ILE A 225 15.39 -12.57 0.93
C ILE A 225 14.75 -13.89 0.51
N VAL A 226 15.18 -15.00 1.10
CA VAL A 226 14.60 -16.33 0.82
C VAL A 226 13.11 -16.33 1.12
N ILE A 227 12.32 -16.94 0.22
CA ILE A 227 10.90 -17.19 0.41
C ILE A 227 10.79 -18.59 1.03
N ASP A 228 10.63 -18.66 2.36
CA ASP A 228 10.61 -19.92 3.10
C ASP A 228 9.38 -20.11 3.99
N SER A 229 8.51 -19.09 4.07
CA SER A 229 7.38 -19.06 4.97
C SER A 229 6.05 -18.92 4.20
N PRO A 230 4.97 -19.60 4.63
CA PRO A 230 3.65 -19.42 4.04
C PRO A 230 3.22 -17.94 4.02
N GLY A 231 2.61 -17.52 2.93
CA GLY A 231 2.10 -16.16 2.73
C GLY A 231 3.13 -15.16 2.18
N GLU A 232 4.43 -15.51 2.14
CA GLU A 232 5.46 -14.60 1.65
C GLU A 232 5.33 -14.31 0.16
N THR A 233 4.94 -15.30 -0.65
CA THR A 233 4.75 -15.11 -2.09
C THR A 233 3.60 -14.15 -2.35
N SER A 234 2.48 -14.37 -1.68
CA SER A 234 1.27 -13.54 -1.72
C SER A 234 1.60 -12.12 -1.32
N ARG A 235 2.20 -11.93 -0.14
CA ARG A 235 2.59 -10.62 0.36
C ARG A 235 3.53 -9.90 -0.60
N MET A 236 4.57 -10.58 -1.08
CA MET A 236 5.55 -10.00 -2.00
C MET A 236 4.88 -9.57 -3.31
N PHE A 237 4.13 -10.47 -3.93
CA PHE A 237 3.58 -10.22 -5.25
C PHE A 237 2.46 -9.17 -5.22
N THR A 238 1.62 -9.16 -4.17
CA THR A 238 0.61 -8.09 -4.03
C THR A 238 1.22 -6.74 -3.69
N LEU A 239 2.33 -6.69 -2.94
CA LEU A 239 3.11 -5.46 -2.77
C LEU A 239 3.64 -4.93 -4.11
N ILE A 240 4.14 -5.82 -4.99
CA ILE A 240 4.57 -5.42 -6.34
C ILE A 240 3.40 -4.78 -7.11
N LEU A 241 2.21 -5.41 -7.11
CA LEU A 241 1.03 -4.86 -7.80
C LEU A 241 0.60 -3.52 -7.22
N HIS A 242 0.57 -3.41 -5.88
CA HIS A 242 0.29 -2.15 -5.20
C HIS A 242 1.26 -1.04 -5.62
N TYR A 243 2.56 -1.31 -5.66
CA TYR A 243 3.56 -0.33 -6.11
C TYR A 243 3.47 -0.01 -7.60
N LEU A 244 3.01 -0.95 -8.43
CA LEU A 244 2.73 -0.66 -9.84
C LEU A 244 1.58 0.33 -10.01
N HIS A 245 0.66 0.46 -9.05
CA HIS A 245 -0.38 1.51 -9.04
C HIS A 245 0.08 2.80 -8.36
N GLU A 246 0.84 2.69 -7.26
CA GLU A 246 1.31 3.85 -6.49
C GLU A 246 2.35 4.70 -7.23
N VAL A 247 3.37 4.06 -7.83
CA VAL A 247 4.44 4.78 -8.53
C VAL A 247 3.91 5.69 -9.65
N PRO A 248 3.06 5.23 -10.59
CA PRO A 248 2.51 6.10 -11.63
C PRO A 248 1.52 7.15 -11.07
N PHE A 249 0.82 6.88 -9.97
CA PHE A 249 -0.02 7.89 -9.30
C PHE A 249 0.82 9.09 -8.86
N TYR A 250 1.92 8.85 -8.15
CA TYR A 250 2.83 9.92 -7.74
C TYR A 250 3.53 10.59 -8.93
N ALA A 251 3.87 9.84 -9.97
CA ALA A 251 4.38 10.41 -11.21
C ALA A 251 3.36 11.37 -11.86
N GLY A 252 2.06 11.06 -11.80
CA GLY A 252 0.96 11.94 -12.19
C GLY A 252 0.94 13.24 -11.39
N LEU A 253 1.09 13.16 -10.08
CA LEU A 253 1.16 14.33 -9.19
C LEU A 253 2.40 15.19 -9.46
N PHE A 254 3.56 14.59 -9.69
CA PHE A 254 4.78 15.32 -10.05
C PHE A 254 4.57 16.10 -11.34
N ARG A 255 3.89 15.49 -12.33
CA ARG A 255 3.55 16.13 -13.59
C ARG A 255 2.57 17.28 -13.40
N HIS A 256 1.58 17.11 -12.53
CA HIS A 256 0.58 18.13 -12.23
C HIS A 256 1.21 19.39 -11.61
N PHE A 257 2.16 19.22 -10.68
CA PHE A 257 2.81 20.34 -10.00
C PHE A 257 4.08 20.86 -10.68
N MET A 258 4.45 20.31 -11.85
CA MET A 258 5.74 20.56 -12.48
C MET A 258 6.00 22.04 -12.76
N ASP A 259 4.97 22.76 -13.20
CA ASP A 259 5.08 24.17 -13.59
C ASP A 259 4.85 25.13 -12.41
N ASP A 260 4.61 24.60 -11.20
CA ASP A 260 4.38 25.42 -10.02
C ASP A 260 5.70 26.05 -9.52
N PRO A 261 5.69 27.33 -9.08
CA PRO A 261 6.88 27.99 -8.53
C PRO A 261 7.50 27.26 -7.33
N ASP A 262 6.69 26.50 -6.59
CA ASP A 262 7.06 25.72 -5.41
C ASP A 262 7.07 24.21 -5.67
N PHE A 263 7.19 23.77 -6.94
CA PHE A 263 7.26 22.35 -7.36
C PHE A 263 8.14 21.51 -6.43
N ASN A 264 9.34 22.00 -6.11
CA ASN A 264 10.31 21.27 -5.29
C ASN A 264 9.80 20.97 -3.86
N ILE A 265 9.11 21.93 -3.26
CA ILE A 265 8.53 21.78 -1.91
C ILE A 265 7.43 20.71 -1.96
N LYS A 266 6.55 20.79 -2.98
CA LYS A 266 5.47 19.83 -3.21
C LYS A 266 6.00 18.43 -3.50
N PHE A 267 6.99 18.31 -4.38
CA PHE A 267 7.67 17.06 -4.73
C PHE A 267 8.23 16.36 -3.48
N ARG A 268 8.98 17.08 -2.64
CA ARG A 268 9.51 16.50 -1.40
C ARG A 268 8.42 16.15 -0.39
N SER A 269 7.36 16.95 -0.30
CA SER A 269 6.23 16.66 0.57
C SER A 269 5.51 15.36 0.18
N LEU A 270 5.31 15.15 -1.13
CA LEU A 270 4.76 13.93 -1.70
C LEU A 270 5.65 12.70 -1.43
N LEU A 271 6.97 12.84 -1.56
CA LEU A 271 7.90 11.75 -1.27
C LEU A 271 7.95 11.37 0.22
N ARG A 272 7.77 12.33 1.14
CA ARG A 272 7.66 12.06 2.57
C ARG A 272 6.29 11.51 2.99
N GLY A 273 5.26 11.74 2.17
CA GLY A 273 3.88 11.46 2.52
C GLY A 273 3.41 12.33 3.70
N ASP A 274 3.71 13.63 3.64
CA ASP A 274 3.35 14.55 4.72
C ASP A 274 1.82 14.53 4.96
N VAL A 275 1.43 14.41 6.23
CA VAL A 275 0.03 14.47 6.67
C VAL A 275 -0.09 15.66 7.62
N PRO A 276 -1.01 16.62 7.36
CA PRO A 276 -1.19 17.77 8.24
C PRO A 276 -1.38 17.33 9.70
N SER A 277 -0.78 18.07 10.63
CA SER A 277 -0.91 17.85 12.07
C SER A 277 -2.12 18.61 12.64
N GLY A 278 -2.50 18.28 13.89
CA GLY A 278 -3.62 18.91 14.59
C GLY A 278 -5.00 18.39 14.16
N SER A 279 -6.03 18.78 14.89
CA SER A 279 -7.42 18.38 14.64
C SER A 279 -8.02 19.05 13.40
N ILE A 280 -9.03 18.41 12.81
CA ILE A 280 -9.82 19.01 11.74
C ILE A 280 -10.52 20.28 12.24
N MET A 281 -10.29 21.41 11.58
CA MET A 281 -11.05 22.65 11.80
C MET A 281 -12.26 22.66 10.86
N ASP A 282 -13.44 22.32 11.40
CA ASP A 282 -14.70 22.22 10.66
C ASP A 282 -15.08 23.56 10.01
N GLY A 283 -15.01 24.68 10.74
CA GLY A 283 -15.28 26.01 10.16
C GLY A 283 -16.65 26.16 9.49
N GLY A 284 -17.60 25.26 9.77
CA GLY A 284 -18.91 25.16 9.13
C GLY A 284 -18.95 24.28 7.88
N LYS A 285 -17.87 23.56 7.55
CA LYS A 285 -17.72 22.68 6.38
C LYS A 285 -17.43 21.25 6.82
N VAL A 286 -17.86 20.30 6.00
CA VAL A 286 -17.39 18.92 6.17
C VAL A 286 -15.98 18.84 5.63
N VAL A 287 -15.05 18.40 6.46
CA VAL A 287 -13.65 18.30 6.08
C VAL A 287 -13.20 16.86 6.25
N TRP A 288 -12.56 16.34 5.20
CA TRP A 288 -11.93 15.03 5.18
C TRP A 288 -10.43 15.21 5.07
N ARG A 289 -9.67 14.57 5.95
CA ARG A 289 -8.20 14.57 5.87
C ARG A 289 -7.73 13.64 4.76
N ILE A 290 -6.64 13.98 4.07
CA ILE A 290 -5.93 13.05 3.19
C ILE A 290 -4.75 12.49 3.97
N VAL A 291 -4.78 11.19 4.24
CA VAL A 291 -3.77 10.47 5.00
C VAL A 291 -2.93 9.65 4.01
N GLN A 292 -1.79 10.20 3.58
CA GLN A 292 -0.96 9.62 2.50
C GLN A 292 -0.10 8.42 2.91
N ARG A 293 -0.21 7.97 4.17
CA ARG A 293 0.63 6.92 4.74
C ARG A 293 -0.10 6.22 5.87
N TYR A 294 0.28 5.00 6.19
CA TYR A 294 -0.30 4.25 7.32
C TYR A 294 0.19 4.76 8.67
N LEU A 295 -0.51 5.75 9.25
CA LEU A 295 -0.19 6.29 10.59
C LEU A 295 -0.24 5.21 11.68
N ALA A 296 -1.09 4.20 11.53
CA ALA A 296 -1.18 3.07 12.45
C ALA A 296 0.13 2.25 12.57
N LYS A 297 1.03 2.31 11.57
CA LYS A 297 2.36 1.69 11.66
C LYS A 297 3.27 2.40 12.66
N ASP A 298 3.08 3.71 12.84
CA ASP A 298 3.82 4.52 13.80
C ASP A 298 3.12 4.55 15.17
N ASN A 299 1.80 4.73 15.16
CA ASN A 299 0.95 4.77 16.35
C ASN A 299 -0.50 4.38 16.00
N GLU A 300 -0.93 3.18 16.42
CA GLU A 300 -2.31 2.68 16.23
C GLU A 300 -3.39 3.52 16.91
N ASN A 301 -3.00 4.42 17.82
CA ASN A 301 -3.87 5.32 18.56
C ASN A 301 -3.66 6.79 18.13
N ASP A 302 -3.09 7.04 16.95
CA ASP A 302 -2.98 8.39 16.40
C ASP A 302 -4.40 8.99 16.26
N PRO A 303 -4.68 10.17 16.85
CA PRO A 303 -6.03 10.73 16.87
C PRO A 303 -6.62 10.97 15.48
N ARG A 304 -5.76 11.15 14.45
CA ARG A 304 -6.19 11.39 13.07
C ARG A 304 -6.83 10.16 12.42
N LEU A 305 -6.56 8.95 12.94
CA LEU A 305 -7.18 7.71 12.48
C LEU A 305 -8.67 7.63 12.85
N PHE A 306 -9.11 8.43 13.83
CA PHE A 306 -10.48 8.46 14.34
C PHE A 306 -11.27 9.67 13.82
N GLU A 307 -10.71 10.43 12.89
CA GLU A 307 -11.36 11.54 12.20
C GLU A 307 -11.75 11.13 10.77
N PRO A 308 -12.73 11.76 10.10
CA PRO A 308 -13.03 11.48 8.70
C PRO A 308 -11.81 11.72 7.80
N HIS A 309 -11.39 10.67 7.08
CA HIS A 309 -10.25 10.76 6.17
C HIS A 309 -10.40 9.84 4.95
N VAL A 310 -9.57 10.10 3.95
CA VAL A 310 -9.35 9.24 2.78
C VAL A 310 -7.87 8.94 2.66
N ASN A 311 -7.54 7.79 2.10
CA ASN A 311 -6.18 7.29 2.03
C ASN A 311 -5.85 6.80 0.61
N PRO A 312 -4.91 7.44 -0.12
CA PRO A 312 -4.50 6.98 -1.45
C PRO A 312 -3.87 5.58 -1.44
N GLU A 313 -3.19 5.18 -0.35
CA GLU A 313 -2.62 3.83 -0.24
C GLU A 313 -3.71 2.75 -0.29
N ALA A 314 -4.83 2.97 0.40
CA ALA A 314 -5.98 2.06 0.35
C ALA A 314 -6.59 1.97 -1.06
N GLU A 315 -6.56 3.05 -1.85
CA GLU A 315 -6.97 3.00 -3.26
C GLU A 315 -5.98 2.19 -4.12
N HIS A 316 -4.67 2.26 -3.85
CA HIS A 316 -3.68 1.43 -4.55
C HIS A 316 -3.87 -0.06 -4.24
N TRP A 317 -4.20 -0.41 -3.00
CA TRP A 317 -4.57 -1.79 -2.66
C TRP A 317 -5.86 -2.25 -3.33
N TYR A 318 -6.91 -1.42 -3.31
CA TYR A 318 -8.16 -1.70 -4.01
C TYR A 318 -7.91 -2.04 -5.49
N ARG A 319 -7.02 -1.31 -6.16
CA ARG A 319 -6.63 -1.59 -7.55
C ARG A 319 -5.83 -2.87 -7.70
N ALA A 320 -4.87 -3.13 -6.81
CA ALA A 320 -4.11 -4.37 -6.78
C ALA A 320 -5.00 -5.61 -6.53
N GLU A 321 -6.03 -5.49 -5.70
CA GLU A 321 -7.03 -6.55 -5.50
C GLU A 321 -7.96 -6.70 -6.71
N GLY A 322 -8.26 -5.60 -7.42
CA GLY A 322 -8.95 -5.64 -8.71
C GLY A 322 -8.19 -6.43 -9.78
N ASP A 323 -6.86 -6.47 -9.67
CA ASP A 323 -5.99 -7.25 -10.55
C ASP A 323 -6.01 -8.75 -10.26
N PHE A 324 -6.55 -9.19 -9.10
CA PHE A 324 -6.68 -10.61 -8.76
C PHE A 324 -7.50 -11.38 -9.79
N SER A 325 -8.53 -10.74 -10.35
CA SER A 325 -9.32 -11.28 -11.47
C SER A 325 -8.47 -11.64 -12.69
N ARG A 326 -7.42 -10.85 -12.98
CA ARG A 326 -6.49 -11.13 -14.08
C ARG A 326 -5.56 -12.28 -13.72
N LEU A 327 -5.02 -12.28 -12.50
CA LEU A 327 -4.18 -13.38 -12.00
C LEU A 327 -4.91 -14.71 -11.98
N GLY A 328 -6.15 -14.74 -11.49
CA GLY A 328 -6.98 -15.93 -11.44
C GLY A 328 -7.17 -16.56 -12.82
N ARG A 329 -7.27 -15.76 -13.89
CA ARG A 329 -7.32 -16.26 -15.27
C ARG A 329 -5.99 -16.82 -15.78
N MET A 330 -4.87 -16.35 -15.24
CA MET A 330 -3.53 -16.85 -15.60
C MET A 330 -3.21 -18.18 -14.90
N MET A 331 -3.84 -18.45 -13.76
CA MET A 331 -3.73 -19.72 -13.04
C MET A 331 -4.45 -20.82 -13.83
N LYS A 332 -3.70 -21.61 -14.62
CA LYS A 332 -4.22 -22.67 -15.50
C LYS A 332 -4.83 -23.88 -14.78
N ARG A 333 -4.76 -23.92 -13.45
CA ARG A 333 -5.39 -24.97 -12.64
C ARG A 333 -6.69 -24.42 -12.08
N ASP A 334 -7.76 -24.69 -12.83
CA ASP A 334 -9.10 -24.64 -12.29
C ASP A 334 -9.26 -25.91 -11.42
N ASP A 335 -8.81 -25.83 -10.16
CA ASP A 335 -9.08 -26.86 -9.15
C ASP A 335 -10.50 -26.74 -8.59
N GLY A 336 -11.35 -25.90 -9.20
CA GLY A 336 -12.78 -25.79 -8.94
C GLY A 336 -13.15 -25.12 -7.63
N GLU A 337 -12.20 -24.80 -6.75
CA GLU A 337 -12.51 -24.37 -5.39
C GLU A 337 -11.79 -23.09 -4.92
N LEU A 338 -10.63 -22.70 -5.48
CA LEU A 338 -9.77 -21.69 -4.82
C LEU A 338 -9.17 -20.64 -5.77
N SER A 339 -9.96 -19.59 -6.04
CA SER A 339 -9.53 -18.44 -6.86
C SER A 339 -9.17 -17.23 -6.00
N LEU A 340 -8.05 -16.54 -6.31
CA LEU A 340 -7.70 -15.21 -5.78
C LEU A 340 -8.87 -14.22 -5.88
N ASN A 341 -9.76 -14.41 -6.86
CA ASN A 341 -10.93 -13.57 -7.11
C ASN A 341 -11.91 -13.51 -5.93
N CYS A 342 -11.88 -14.49 -5.02
CA CYS A 342 -12.78 -14.46 -3.85
C CYS A 342 -12.47 -13.33 -2.87
N TRP A 343 -11.27 -12.73 -2.93
CA TRP A 343 -10.93 -11.54 -2.14
C TRP A 343 -11.27 -10.22 -2.82
N THR A 344 -11.63 -10.22 -4.11
CA THR A 344 -11.99 -8.98 -4.81
C THR A 344 -13.23 -8.35 -4.17
N GLY A 345 -13.09 -7.12 -3.68
CA GLY A 345 -14.17 -6.37 -3.01
C GLY A 345 -14.38 -6.73 -1.54
N LEU A 346 -13.43 -7.43 -0.90
CA LEU A 346 -13.43 -7.69 0.53
C LEU A 346 -12.50 -6.74 1.31
N ASP A 347 -11.92 -5.73 0.67
CA ASP A 347 -10.97 -4.79 1.26
C ASP A 347 -11.51 -4.08 2.50
N PHE A 348 -12.77 -3.67 2.47
CA PHE A 348 -13.46 -2.98 3.58
C PHE A 348 -14.26 -3.93 4.49
N VAL A 349 -14.22 -5.24 4.25
CA VAL A 349 -15.11 -6.20 4.91
C VAL A 349 -14.51 -6.70 6.20
N GLY A 350 -15.29 -6.63 7.26
CA GLY A 350 -14.97 -7.24 8.54
C GLY A 350 -16.16 -7.33 9.47
N GLY A 351 -16.00 -8.07 10.55
CA GLY A 351 -17.08 -8.31 11.49
C GLY A 351 -16.57 -8.56 12.89
N GLU A 352 -17.46 -8.41 13.84
CA GLU A 352 -17.23 -8.79 15.22
C GLU A 352 -17.70 -10.22 15.46
N PHE A 353 -16.83 -11.02 16.03
CA PHE A 353 -17.09 -12.43 16.33
C PHE A 353 -16.59 -12.75 17.73
N LYS A 354 -17.25 -13.69 18.38
CA LYS A 354 -16.81 -14.18 19.68
C LYS A 354 -15.61 -15.09 19.52
N ASP A 355 -14.58 -14.92 20.34
CA ASP A 355 -13.54 -15.93 20.48
C ASP A 355 -14.05 -17.14 21.29
N ARG A 356 -13.16 -18.11 21.51
CA ARG A 356 -13.46 -19.29 22.33
C ARG A 356 -13.78 -18.97 23.80
N ASN A 357 -13.41 -17.79 24.29
CA ASN A 357 -13.71 -17.33 25.65
C ASN A 357 -15.00 -16.49 25.72
N GLY A 358 -15.64 -16.21 24.58
CA GLY A 358 -16.84 -15.39 24.47
C GLY A 358 -16.57 -13.88 24.39
N GLU A 359 -15.30 -13.47 24.31
CA GLU A 359 -14.88 -12.09 24.09
C GLU A 359 -15.05 -11.69 22.63
N ASP A 360 -15.45 -10.44 22.41
CA ASP A 360 -15.72 -9.96 21.06
C ASP A 360 -14.42 -9.46 20.38
N HIS A 361 -14.14 -9.95 19.18
CA HIS A 361 -12.99 -9.58 18.37
C HIS A 361 -13.38 -9.19 16.96
N ILE A 362 -12.74 -8.14 16.43
CA ILE A 362 -12.86 -7.78 15.02
C ILE A 362 -11.99 -8.75 14.19
N VAL A 363 -12.62 -9.39 13.20
CA VAL A 363 -11.95 -10.17 12.17
C VAL A 363 -12.04 -9.42 10.85
N SER A 364 -10.87 -9.12 10.29
CA SER A 364 -10.72 -8.51 8.96
C SER A 364 -10.71 -9.60 7.88
N PHE A 365 -11.46 -9.39 6.80
CA PHE A 365 -11.44 -10.22 5.59
C PHE A 365 -10.49 -9.64 4.53
N ASN A 366 -9.87 -8.49 4.80
CA ASN A 366 -8.91 -7.83 3.93
C ASN A 366 -7.70 -8.75 3.65
N PHE A 367 -7.38 -8.93 2.37
CA PHE A 367 -6.33 -9.85 1.93
C PHE A 367 -4.95 -9.48 2.50
N ILE A 368 -4.64 -8.18 2.55
CA ILE A 368 -3.32 -7.69 2.97
C ILE A 368 -3.15 -7.80 4.47
N ASP A 369 -4.17 -7.49 5.26
CA ASP A 369 -4.14 -7.73 6.71
C ASP A 369 -3.84 -9.22 7.00
N LEU A 370 -4.52 -10.13 6.31
CA LEU A 370 -4.32 -11.58 6.44
C LEU A 370 -2.91 -12.02 6.00
N ALA A 371 -2.41 -11.53 4.86
CA ALA A 371 -1.09 -11.87 4.35
C ALA A 371 0.04 -11.37 5.26
N MET A 372 -0.09 -10.16 5.78
CA MET A 372 0.88 -9.62 6.74
C MET A 372 0.85 -10.41 8.05
N SER A 373 -0.34 -10.79 8.53
CA SER A 373 -0.49 -11.60 9.74
C SER A 373 0.06 -13.02 9.57
N LEU A 374 -0.17 -13.66 8.42
CA LEU A 374 0.35 -15.00 8.11
C LEU A 374 1.88 -15.06 8.16
N VAL A 375 2.55 -14.10 7.53
CA VAL A 375 4.03 -14.04 7.56
C VAL A 375 4.57 -13.77 8.97
N LYS A 376 3.79 -13.11 9.83
CA LYS A 376 4.10 -12.95 11.26
C LYS A 376 3.62 -14.14 12.12
N LYS A 377 3.35 -15.29 11.49
CA LYS A 377 2.88 -16.54 12.13
C LYS A 377 1.62 -16.34 12.98
N GLY A 378 0.80 -15.36 12.63
CA GLY A 378 -0.43 -15.01 13.36
C GLY A 378 -0.22 -14.33 14.71
N HIS A 379 1.02 -13.99 15.10
CA HIS A 379 1.28 -13.30 16.38
C HIS A 379 0.73 -11.88 16.41
N ILE A 380 0.56 -11.25 15.24
CA ILE A 380 0.01 -9.90 15.09
C ILE A 380 -1.16 -9.98 14.12
N LYS A 381 -2.35 -9.60 14.59
CA LYS A 381 -3.55 -9.43 13.76
C LYS A 381 -3.62 -7.98 13.32
N TYR A 382 -3.44 -7.73 12.02
CA TYR A 382 -3.52 -6.38 11.46
C TYR A 382 -4.98 -6.04 11.12
N LEU A 383 -5.37 -4.79 11.31
CA LEU A 383 -6.72 -4.27 11.00
C LEU A 383 -6.69 -2.96 10.21
N TYR A 384 -5.52 -2.34 10.05
CA TYR A 384 -5.46 -0.97 9.57
C TYR A 384 -5.69 -0.87 8.06
N HIS A 385 -5.38 -1.89 7.24
CA HIS A 385 -5.71 -1.81 5.81
C HIS A 385 -7.23 -1.86 5.61
N HIS A 386 -7.91 -2.74 6.35
CA HIS A 386 -9.36 -2.81 6.39
C HIS A 386 -10.01 -1.49 6.84
N GLN A 387 -9.53 -0.88 7.91
CA GLN A 387 -10.09 0.38 8.41
C GLN A 387 -9.94 1.54 7.42
N GLU A 388 -8.79 1.66 6.78
CA GLU A 388 -8.53 2.69 5.77
C GLU A 388 -9.37 2.45 4.50
N ALA A 389 -9.56 1.18 4.10
CA ALA A 389 -10.46 0.81 3.01
C ALA A 389 -11.92 1.16 3.33
N LEU A 390 -12.36 0.95 4.57
CA LEU A 390 -13.71 1.32 5.02
C LEU A 390 -13.94 2.83 5.02
N TRP A 391 -12.94 3.63 5.43
CA TRP A 391 -13.02 5.09 5.31
C TRP A 391 -13.15 5.55 3.86
N ASN A 392 -12.35 4.99 2.94
CA ASN A 392 -12.48 5.23 1.50
C ASN A 392 -13.85 4.80 0.97
N LYS A 393 -14.35 3.62 1.38
CA LYS A 393 -15.68 3.12 1.00
C LYS A 393 -16.76 4.12 1.38
N ILE A 394 -16.78 4.59 2.64
CA ILE A 394 -17.75 5.58 3.10
C ILE A 394 -17.72 6.84 2.23
N PHE A 395 -16.54 7.42 1.99
CA PHE A 395 -16.45 8.61 1.14
C PHE A 395 -16.95 8.34 -0.28
N SER A 396 -16.54 7.20 -0.86
CA SER A 396 -16.84 6.83 -2.24
C SER A 396 -18.33 6.51 -2.46
N GLU A 397 -19.07 6.06 -1.44
CA GLU A 397 -20.52 5.84 -1.56
C GLU A 397 -21.31 7.16 -1.57
N TYR A 398 -20.81 8.23 -0.94
CA TYR A 398 -21.44 9.56 -1.05
C TYR A 398 -21.08 10.27 -2.35
N MET A 399 -19.80 10.21 -2.75
CA MET A 399 -19.24 11.09 -3.78
C MET A 399 -18.93 10.38 -5.09
N GLY A 400 -18.84 9.05 -5.09
CA GLY A 400 -18.25 8.26 -6.17
C GLY A 400 -16.73 8.16 -6.07
N ARG A 401 -16.18 6.98 -6.41
CA ARG A 401 -14.74 6.69 -6.32
C ARG A 401 -13.89 7.55 -7.27
N GLU A 402 -14.38 7.84 -8.47
CA GLU A 402 -13.67 8.74 -9.41
C GLU A 402 -13.52 10.16 -8.86
N ILE A 403 -14.58 10.68 -8.21
CA ILE A 403 -14.54 11.99 -7.56
C ILE A 403 -13.62 11.97 -6.35
N MET A 404 -13.62 10.90 -5.55
CA MET A 404 -12.67 10.72 -4.44
C MET A 404 -11.23 10.83 -4.93
N ASN A 405 -10.85 10.07 -5.96
CA ASN A 405 -9.48 10.06 -6.49
C ASN A 405 -9.07 11.43 -7.02
N ARG A 406 -9.96 12.10 -7.79
CA ARG A 406 -9.71 13.47 -8.27
C ARG A 406 -9.52 14.46 -7.11
N LEU A 407 -10.38 14.40 -6.08
CA LEU A 407 -10.28 15.29 -4.93
C LEU A 407 -9.03 15.03 -4.10
N ILE A 408 -8.59 13.77 -3.99
CA ILE A 408 -7.30 13.43 -3.39
C ILE A 408 -6.19 14.12 -4.17
N GLU A 409 -6.10 13.92 -5.49
CA GLU A 409 -5.05 14.51 -6.32
C GLU A 409 -5.00 16.05 -6.23
N GLU A 410 -6.16 16.70 -6.34
CA GLU A 410 -6.29 18.16 -6.28
C GLU A 410 -5.88 18.75 -4.92
N ASN A 411 -6.05 17.99 -3.82
CA ASN A 411 -5.90 18.52 -2.46
C ASN A 411 -4.76 17.86 -1.67
N ILE A 412 -3.99 16.93 -2.26
CA ILE A 412 -3.01 16.11 -1.54
C ILE A 412 -1.94 16.93 -0.81
N ILE A 413 -1.51 18.05 -1.39
CA ILE A 413 -0.54 18.98 -0.77
C ILE A 413 -1.15 19.71 0.42
N GLY A 414 -2.40 20.16 0.30
CA GLY A 414 -3.12 20.79 1.41
C GLY A 414 -3.52 19.79 2.49
N GLY A 415 -3.66 18.51 2.11
CA GLY A 415 -3.99 17.39 2.98
C GLY A 415 -5.43 17.37 3.50
N PHE A 416 -6.33 18.17 2.91
CA PHE A 416 -7.74 18.24 3.30
C PHE A 416 -8.67 18.46 2.09
N ILE A 417 -9.73 17.68 2.03
CA ILE A 417 -10.87 17.89 1.13
C ILE A 417 -11.95 18.63 1.93
N LYS A 418 -12.37 19.81 1.46
CA LYS A 418 -13.42 20.62 2.12
C LYS A 418 -14.69 20.59 1.28
N LEU A 419 -15.79 20.12 1.86
CA LEU A 419 -17.09 19.97 1.21
C LEU A 419 -18.13 20.90 1.86
N GLY A 420 -19.01 21.46 1.04
CA GLY A 420 -20.02 22.44 1.46
C GLY A 420 -19.60 23.90 1.23
N LYS A 421 -20.59 24.79 1.23
CA LYS A 421 -20.40 26.24 1.03
C LYS A 421 -19.81 26.90 2.26
#